data_AF-A0A2E9PF54-F1
#
_entry.id   AF-A0A2E9PF54-F1
#
_cell.length_a   1.000
_cell.length_b   1.000
_cell.length_c   1.000
_cell.angle_alpha   90.00
_cell.angle_beta   90.00
_cell.angle_gamma   90.00
#
_symmetry.space_group_name_H-M   'P 1'
#
loop_
_entity.id
_entity.type
_entity.pdbx_description
1 polymer ?
#
loop_
_entity_poly.entity_id
_entity_poly.type
_entity_poly.pdbx_seq_one_letter_code
_entity_poly.pdbx_strand_id
1 'polypeptide(L)'
;MSLTFKARCKYLFARLLIKLGKLKHDDFTKEELESSLNTSLPHGFNFDIPVGIAKVSLLEGAVNLDESHQAINAQFLASIVIESAGTTLYRAHFIVVLGATPFYDKGTKSVCLQAITFDHITLINDDYALIGDTQSLLSAFLPGNLNTLLGKTVQSALSLVTAGTSAKVQNYLTLFLAGSKQTILDYHTPQIRAAVLKEIAKQPTHFQLRQDVWREALFSRYGERVGIEDNRLRFYF
;
A
#
# COMPACT_ATOMS: atom_id res chain seq x y z
N MET A 1 -13.95 -31.56 -9.81
CA MET A 1 -12.78 -31.16 -10.63
C MET A 1 -13.24 -30.67 -11.99
N SER A 2 -13.46 -29.37 -12.14
CA SER A 2 -13.81 -28.69 -13.39
C SER A 2 -12.57 -28.26 -14.19
N LEU A 3 -11.50 -29.08 -14.18
CA LEU A 3 -10.33 -28.82 -15.02
C LEU A 3 -10.68 -29.09 -16.48
N THR A 4 -10.39 -28.14 -17.38
CA THR A 4 -10.47 -28.34 -18.84
C THR A 4 -9.63 -29.55 -19.25
N PHE A 5 -9.99 -30.22 -20.34
CA PHE A 5 -9.27 -31.41 -20.83
C PHE A 5 -7.76 -31.19 -20.95
N LYS A 6 -7.32 -30.07 -21.54
CA LYS A 6 -5.91 -29.68 -21.64
C LYS A 6 -5.23 -29.57 -20.26
N ALA A 7 -5.92 -28.99 -19.27
CA ALA A 7 -5.42 -28.82 -17.91
C ALA A 7 -5.32 -30.16 -17.16
N ARG A 8 -6.25 -31.10 -17.41
CA ARG A 8 -6.20 -32.46 -16.88
C ARG A 8 -5.00 -33.25 -17.41
N CYS A 9 -4.71 -33.15 -18.71
CA CYS A 9 -3.53 -33.78 -19.30
C CYS A 9 -2.23 -33.24 -18.67
N LYS A 10 -2.11 -31.91 -18.55
CA LYS A 10 -0.97 -31.27 -17.87
C LYS A 10 -0.82 -31.74 -16.42
N TYR A 11 -1.92 -31.79 -15.67
CA TYR A 11 -1.93 -32.28 -14.30
C TYR A 11 -1.43 -33.73 -14.19
N LEU A 12 -1.91 -34.63 -15.04
CA LEU A 12 -1.49 -36.04 -15.02
C LEU A 12 -0.01 -36.21 -15.38
N PHE A 13 0.47 -35.48 -16.38
CA PHE A 13 1.88 -35.50 -16.76
C PHE A 13 2.79 -34.94 -15.66
N ALA A 14 2.43 -33.79 -15.09
CA ALA A 14 3.17 -33.18 -14.00
C ALA A 14 3.20 -34.09 -12.75
N ARG A 15 2.07 -34.73 -12.42
CA ARG A 15 2.00 -35.73 -11.34
C ARG A 15 2.97 -36.89 -11.57
N LEU A 16 3.08 -37.38 -12.80
CA LEU A 16 4.01 -38.46 -13.14
C LEU A 16 5.46 -37.99 -12.98
N LEU A 17 5.78 -36.78 -13.43
CA LEU A 17 7.13 -36.21 -13.28
C LEU A 17 7.53 -35.98 -11.81
N ILE A 18 6.61 -35.55 -10.95
CA ILE A 18 6.86 -35.41 -9.51
C ILE A 18 7.19 -36.78 -8.90
N LYS A 19 6.37 -37.80 -9.19
CA LYS A 19 6.61 -39.17 -8.71
C LYS A 19 7.93 -39.76 -9.21
N LEU A 20 8.38 -39.35 -10.39
CA LEU A 20 9.67 -39.73 -10.97
C LEU A 20 10.84 -38.85 -10.49
N GLY A 21 10.60 -37.87 -9.60
CA GLY A 21 11.62 -36.94 -9.09
C GLY A 21 12.18 -35.96 -10.14
N LYS A 22 11.54 -35.86 -11.32
CA LYS A 22 11.97 -34.99 -12.42
C LYS A 22 11.43 -33.57 -12.31
N LEU A 23 10.26 -33.39 -11.69
CA LEU A 23 9.69 -32.07 -11.40
C LEU A 23 9.80 -31.83 -9.90
N LYS A 24 10.67 -30.89 -9.51
CA LYS A 24 10.99 -30.59 -8.10
C LYS A 24 10.36 -29.29 -7.61
N HIS A 25 10.10 -28.36 -8.51
CA HIS A 25 9.48 -27.07 -8.19
C HIS A 25 8.62 -26.57 -9.35
N ASP A 26 7.66 -25.70 -9.03
CA ASP A 26 6.99 -24.79 -9.96
C ASP A 26 7.42 -23.36 -9.64
N ASP A 27 7.57 -22.53 -10.67
CA ASP A 27 8.07 -21.17 -10.52
C ASP A 27 6.96 -20.18 -10.81
N PHE A 28 6.84 -19.18 -9.95
CA PHE A 28 6.12 -17.95 -10.22
C PHE A 28 7.12 -16.83 -10.47
N THR A 29 6.98 -16.22 -11.64
CA THR A 29 7.81 -15.10 -12.07
C THR A 29 7.35 -13.81 -11.42
N LYS A 30 8.25 -12.82 -11.35
CA LYS A 30 7.93 -11.48 -10.85
C LYS A 30 6.77 -10.87 -11.63
N GLU A 31 6.76 -11.02 -12.95
CA GLU A 31 5.74 -10.47 -13.84
C GLU A 31 4.35 -11.08 -13.57
N GLU A 32 4.27 -12.38 -13.29
CA GLU A 32 3.02 -13.05 -12.90
C GLU A 32 2.49 -12.55 -11.55
N LEU A 33 3.40 -12.28 -10.60
CA LEU A 33 3.04 -11.72 -9.28
C LEU A 33 2.58 -10.27 -9.39
N GLU A 34 3.28 -9.44 -10.16
CA GLU A 34 2.93 -8.04 -10.42
C GLU A 34 1.61 -7.92 -11.18
N SER A 35 1.37 -8.77 -12.19
CA SER A 35 0.09 -8.78 -12.90
C SER A 35 -1.07 -9.12 -11.96
N SER A 36 -0.83 -10.02 -11.01
CA SER A 36 -1.83 -10.40 -10.00
C SER A 36 -2.08 -9.27 -9.01
N LEU A 37 -1.02 -8.55 -8.61
CA LEU A 37 -1.09 -7.38 -7.73
C LEU A 37 -1.83 -6.20 -8.39
N ASN A 38 -1.51 -5.90 -9.64
CA ASN A 38 -2.09 -4.77 -10.37
C ASN A 38 -3.55 -5.00 -10.78
N THR A 39 -4.06 -6.22 -10.72
CA THR A 39 -5.48 -6.51 -10.99
C THR A 39 -6.41 -5.89 -9.93
N SER A 40 -5.92 -5.65 -8.72
CA SER A 40 -6.69 -5.05 -7.61
C SER A 40 -6.41 -3.57 -7.38
N LEU A 41 -5.61 -2.94 -8.26
CA LEU A 41 -5.27 -1.51 -8.21
C LEU A 41 -6.01 -0.75 -9.34
N PRO A 42 -6.33 0.55 -9.15
CA PRO A 42 -6.03 1.37 -7.98
C PRO A 42 -6.99 1.13 -6.80
N HIS A 43 -6.47 1.24 -5.57
CA HIS A 43 -7.26 1.13 -4.34
C HIS A 43 -7.01 2.35 -3.45
N GLY A 44 -8.08 2.95 -2.94
CA GLY A 44 -8.00 4.17 -2.15
C GLY A 44 -8.69 4.07 -0.80
N PHE A 45 -8.18 4.81 0.17
CA PHE A 45 -8.76 4.93 1.50
C PHE A 45 -8.62 6.37 2.02
N ASN A 46 -9.54 6.74 2.90
CA ASN A 46 -9.60 8.10 3.46
C ASN A 46 -9.45 8.06 4.98
N PHE A 47 -8.89 9.11 5.56
CA PHE A 47 -8.86 9.30 7.01
C PHE A 47 -9.07 10.77 7.38
N ASP A 48 -9.67 10.97 8.55
CA ASP A 48 -9.96 12.30 9.07
C ASP A 48 -8.68 12.99 9.55
N ILE A 49 -8.56 14.27 9.19
CA ILE A 49 -7.49 15.16 9.65
C ILE A 49 -8.12 16.34 10.41
N PRO A 50 -7.35 17.09 11.23
CA PRO A 50 -7.92 18.10 12.11
C PRO A 50 -8.82 19.15 11.44
N VAL A 51 -8.67 19.38 10.14
CA VAL A 51 -9.43 20.40 9.41
C VAL A 51 -9.88 19.92 8.02
N GLY A 52 -10.17 18.63 7.86
CA GLY A 52 -10.57 18.10 6.56
C GLY A 52 -10.45 16.59 6.44
N ILE A 53 -10.23 16.13 5.21
CA ILE A 53 -10.07 14.71 4.88
C ILE A 53 -8.79 14.53 4.08
N ALA A 54 -7.99 13.53 4.45
CA ALA A 54 -6.91 13.04 3.62
C ALA A 54 -7.38 11.81 2.83
N LYS A 55 -7.16 11.85 1.52
CA LYS A 55 -7.42 10.74 0.60
C LYS A 55 -6.09 10.16 0.16
N VAL A 56 -5.92 8.85 0.32
CA VAL A 56 -4.73 8.13 -0.16
C VAL A 56 -5.17 7.13 -1.22
N SER A 57 -4.44 7.09 -2.33
CA SER A 57 -4.68 6.15 -3.43
C SER A 57 -3.40 5.41 -3.75
N LEU A 58 -3.47 4.07 -3.77
CA LEU A 58 -2.43 3.21 -4.33
C LEU A 58 -2.68 3.13 -5.83
N LEU A 59 -1.68 3.50 -6.62
CA LEU A 59 -1.77 3.67 -8.07
C LEU A 59 -1.23 2.44 -8.80
N GLU A 60 0.01 2.05 -8.47
CA GLU A 60 0.73 0.96 -9.11
C GLU A 60 1.49 0.15 -8.07
N GLY A 61 1.69 -1.13 -8.35
CA GLY A 61 2.43 -2.06 -7.50
C GLY A 61 3.53 -2.77 -8.28
N ALA A 62 4.71 -2.82 -7.68
CA ALA A 62 5.84 -3.62 -8.13
C ALA A 62 6.21 -4.64 -7.06
N VAL A 63 6.68 -5.82 -7.47
CA VAL A 63 7.08 -6.89 -6.55
C VAL A 63 8.58 -7.10 -6.65
N ASN A 64 9.25 -7.15 -5.50
CA ASN A 64 10.64 -7.53 -5.38
C ASN A 64 10.74 -8.78 -4.52
N LEU A 65 11.58 -9.72 -4.95
CA LEU A 65 11.79 -10.99 -4.28
C LEU A 65 13.15 -10.95 -3.59
N ASP A 66 13.15 -10.94 -2.26
CA ASP A 66 14.36 -10.92 -1.44
C ASP A 66 14.73 -12.35 -1.04
N GLU A 67 15.71 -12.90 -1.75
CA GLU A 67 16.24 -14.24 -1.48
C GLU A 67 16.96 -14.34 -0.13
N SER A 68 17.63 -13.26 0.31
CA SER A 68 18.43 -13.27 1.53
C SER A 68 17.56 -13.41 2.76
N HIS A 69 16.39 -12.76 2.74
CA HIS A 69 15.43 -12.79 3.84
C HIS A 69 14.23 -13.71 3.59
N GLN A 70 14.19 -14.40 2.44
CA GLN A 70 13.03 -15.18 1.99
C GLN A 70 11.72 -14.38 2.08
N ALA A 71 11.77 -13.11 1.69
CA ALA A 71 10.66 -12.16 1.81
C ALA A 71 10.21 -11.63 0.45
N ILE A 72 8.90 -11.45 0.31
CA ILE A 72 8.28 -10.75 -0.82
C ILE A 72 8.08 -9.31 -0.38
N ASN A 73 8.71 -8.39 -1.11
CA ASN A 73 8.59 -6.96 -0.87
C ASN A 73 7.73 -6.35 -1.98
N ALA A 74 6.54 -5.88 -1.63
CA ALA A 74 5.66 -5.15 -2.54
C ALA A 74 5.87 -3.65 -2.36
N GLN A 75 6.22 -2.97 -3.44
CA GLN A 75 6.39 -1.53 -3.50
C GLN A 75 5.19 -0.92 -4.21
N PHE A 76 4.55 0.05 -3.59
CA PHE A 76 3.39 0.72 -4.14
C PHE A 76 3.68 2.18 -4.39
N LEU A 77 3.44 2.63 -5.61
CA LEU A 77 3.31 4.05 -5.92
C LEU A 77 1.96 4.53 -5.40
N ALA A 78 1.98 5.52 -4.52
CA ALA A 78 0.78 6.07 -3.89
C ALA A 78 0.71 7.59 -4.05
N SER A 79 -0.50 8.12 -3.97
CA SER A 79 -0.76 9.56 -3.90
C SER A 79 -1.54 9.90 -2.63
N ILE A 80 -1.25 11.04 -2.01
CA ILE A 80 -2.06 11.64 -0.95
C ILE A 80 -2.60 12.99 -1.43
N VAL A 81 -3.88 13.24 -1.14
CA VAL A 81 -4.56 14.51 -1.34
C VAL A 81 -5.21 14.92 -0.03
N ILE A 82 -4.84 16.10 0.46
CA ILE A 82 -5.40 16.70 1.67
C ILE A 82 -6.37 17.79 1.23
N GLU A 83 -7.65 17.62 1.57
CA GLU A 83 -8.72 18.56 1.25
C GLU A 83 -9.31 19.16 2.52
N SER A 84 -9.58 20.46 2.49
CA SER A 84 -10.28 21.20 3.54
C SER A 84 -11.29 22.15 2.90
N ALA A 85 -12.54 22.12 3.38
CA ALA A 85 -13.62 22.99 2.89
C ALA A 85 -13.76 23.05 1.35
N GLY A 86 -13.52 21.92 0.66
CA GLY A 86 -13.58 21.82 -0.81
C GLY A 86 -12.33 22.32 -1.55
N THR A 87 -11.30 22.76 -0.83
CA THR A 87 -10.01 23.19 -1.40
C THR A 87 -8.94 22.14 -1.16
N THR A 88 -8.16 21.80 -2.19
CA THR A 88 -6.97 20.94 -2.03
C THR A 88 -5.84 21.76 -1.42
N LEU A 89 -5.37 21.38 -0.23
CA LEU A 89 -4.29 22.07 0.46
C LEU A 89 -2.92 21.49 0.11
N TYR A 90 -2.87 20.19 -0.12
CA TYR A 90 -1.63 19.47 -0.35
C TYR A 90 -1.87 18.22 -1.20
N ARG A 91 -0.94 17.98 -2.13
CA ARG A 91 -0.88 16.77 -2.95
C ARG A 91 0.56 16.28 -3.01
N ALA A 92 0.75 14.98 -2.84
CA ALA A 92 2.06 14.36 -3.03
C ALA A 92 1.97 12.92 -3.51
N HIS A 93 3.04 12.49 -4.20
CA HIS A 93 3.29 11.08 -4.49
C HIS A 93 4.34 10.53 -3.54
N PHE A 94 4.19 9.28 -3.15
CA PHE A 94 5.09 8.58 -2.26
C PHE A 94 5.12 7.09 -2.56
N ILE A 95 6.22 6.44 -2.19
CA ILE A 95 6.39 4.99 -2.26
C ILE A 95 6.07 4.41 -0.89
N VAL A 96 5.26 3.36 -0.85
CA VAL A 96 5.05 2.51 0.31
C VAL A 96 5.71 1.17 0.05
N VAL A 97 6.56 0.71 0.96
CA VAL A 97 7.16 -0.62 0.88
C VAL A 97 6.58 -1.53 1.97
N LEU A 98 6.06 -2.67 1.54
CA LEU A 98 5.51 -3.72 2.39
C LEU A 98 6.31 -5.01 2.21
N GLY A 99 6.75 -5.61 3.31
CA GLY A 99 7.42 -6.91 3.31
C GLY A 99 6.50 -8.00 3.85
N ALA A 100 6.57 -9.22 3.31
CA ALA A 100 5.90 -10.39 3.86
C ALA A 100 6.66 -11.68 3.55
N THR A 101 6.65 -12.64 4.48
CA THR A 101 7.27 -13.96 4.28
C THR A 101 6.21 -14.97 3.82
N PRO A 102 6.34 -15.54 2.62
CA PRO A 102 5.45 -16.58 2.15
C PRO A 102 5.78 -17.91 2.84
N PHE A 103 4.75 -18.63 3.29
CA PHE A 103 4.91 -20.01 3.75
C PHE A 103 3.73 -20.87 3.30
N TYR A 104 3.98 -22.17 3.17
CA TYR A 104 2.94 -23.14 2.83
C TYR A 104 2.52 -23.92 4.07
N ASP A 105 1.21 -23.89 4.36
CA ASP A 105 0.61 -24.72 5.39
C ASP A 105 0.06 -26.01 4.78
N LYS A 106 0.71 -27.13 5.11
CA LYS A 106 0.30 -28.48 4.66
C LYS A 106 -1.06 -28.90 5.23
N GLY A 107 -1.40 -28.45 6.44
CA GLY A 107 -2.66 -28.83 7.11
C GLY A 107 -3.88 -28.24 6.40
N THR A 108 -3.80 -26.95 6.08
CA THR A 108 -4.88 -26.21 5.41
C THR A 108 -4.75 -26.17 3.88
N LYS A 109 -3.63 -26.67 3.33
CA LYS A 109 -3.30 -26.63 1.89
C LYS A 109 -3.39 -25.22 1.33
N SER A 110 -2.88 -24.27 2.09
CA SER A 110 -2.99 -22.84 1.80
C SER A 110 -1.61 -22.19 1.80
N VAL A 111 -1.43 -21.24 0.90
CA VAL A 111 -0.24 -20.38 0.85
C VAL A 111 -0.58 -19.14 1.65
N CYS A 112 0.29 -18.81 2.59
CA CYS A 112 0.00 -17.81 3.59
C CYS A 112 1.13 -16.78 3.60
N LEU A 113 0.78 -15.51 3.78
CA LEU A 113 1.72 -14.42 3.97
C LEU A 113 1.79 -14.09 5.46
N GLN A 114 2.98 -14.26 6.06
CA GLN A 114 3.27 -13.97 7.45
C GLN A 114 4.21 -12.79 7.59
N ALA A 115 4.31 -12.28 8.82
CA ALA A 115 5.22 -11.19 9.18
C ALA A 115 5.08 -9.98 8.25
N ILE A 116 3.83 -9.58 7.98
CA ILE A 116 3.57 -8.41 7.15
C ILE A 116 4.13 -7.20 7.88
N THR A 117 5.12 -6.57 7.27
CA THR A 117 5.85 -5.43 7.80
C THR A 117 5.63 -4.23 6.91
N PHE A 118 5.54 -3.07 7.53
CA PHE A 118 5.55 -1.79 6.85
C PHE A 118 6.93 -1.20 7.02
N ASP A 119 7.73 -1.19 5.96
CA ASP A 119 9.13 -0.78 6.06
C ASP A 119 9.23 0.73 6.21
N HIS A 120 8.89 1.47 5.15
CA HIS A 120 9.03 2.92 5.13
C HIS A 120 8.13 3.58 4.08
N ILE A 121 7.99 4.91 4.21
CA ILE A 121 7.41 5.79 3.20
C ILE A 121 8.52 6.70 2.66
N THR A 122 8.62 6.83 1.35
CA THR A 122 9.51 7.80 0.71
C THR A 122 8.75 8.71 -0.23
N LEU A 123 8.91 10.02 -0.06
CA LEU A 123 8.31 11.03 -0.93
C LEU A 123 9.00 11.00 -2.32
N ILE A 124 8.21 11.02 -3.42
CA ILE A 124 8.74 11.01 -4.79
C ILE A 124 8.74 12.43 -5.33
N ASN A 125 9.91 12.93 -5.72
CA ASN A 125 10.18 14.31 -6.18
C ASN A 125 9.56 14.69 -7.53
N ASP A 126 8.24 14.52 -7.68
CA ASP A 126 7.44 14.94 -8.83
C ASP A 126 6.56 16.14 -8.48
N ASP A 127 6.47 17.11 -9.41
CA ASP A 127 5.72 18.39 -9.37
C ASP A 127 4.65 18.52 -8.28
N TYR A 128 5.10 18.78 -7.05
CA TYR A 128 4.21 19.03 -5.93
C TYR A 128 3.82 20.49 -5.87
N ALA A 129 2.52 20.72 -5.72
CA ALA A 129 2.01 22.02 -5.32
C ALA A 129 1.43 21.91 -3.91
N LEU A 130 1.96 22.73 -3.00
CA LEU A 130 1.10 23.29 -1.97
C LEU A 130 0.16 24.22 -2.75
N ILE A 131 -1.08 23.78 -2.94
CA ILE A 131 -2.01 24.46 -3.85
C ILE A 131 -2.63 25.61 -3.06
N GLY A 132 -2.01 26.78 -3.15
CA GLY A 132 -2.51 28.02 -2.56
C GLY A 132 -1.42 28.87 -1.91
N ASP A 133 -1.62 30.18 -1.94
CA ASP A 133 -0.83 31.10 -1.12
C ASP A 133 -1.23 30.98 0.36
N THR A 134 -0.42 31.55 1.26
CA THR A 134 -0.69 31.54 2.71
C THR A 134 -2.09 32.07 3.05
N GLN A 135 -2.64 32.97 2.24
CA GLN A 135 -4.00 33.49 2.39
C GLN A 135 -5.06 32.45 2.05
N SER A 136 -4.86 31.68 0.98
CA SER A 136 -5.72 30.56 0.57
C SER A 136 -5.75 29.47 1.65
N LEU A 137 -4.60 29.12 2.24
CA LEU A 137 -4.56 28.20 3.38
C LEU A 137 -5.38 28.75 4.55
N LEU A 138 -5.09 29.98 4.99
CA LEU A 138 -5.83 30.61 6.09
C LEU A 138 -7.35 30.64 5.81
N SER A 139 -7.76 30.92 4.57
CA SER A 139 -9.18 30.90 4.18
C SER A 139 -9.82 29.52 4.24
N ALA A 140 -9.10 28.46 3.89
CA ALA A 140 -9.61 27.09 3.93
C ALA A 140 -9.73 26.56 5.37
N PHE A 141 -8.86 27.02 6.26
CA PHE A 141 -8.85 26.65 7.67
C PHE A 141 -9.86 27.45 8.54
N LEU A 142 -10.51 28.51 8.01
CA LEU A 142 -11.35 29.44 8.78
C LEU A 142 -12.81 29.51 8.27
N PRO A 143 -13.82 29.36 9.16
CA PRO A 143 -15.20 29.73 8.82
C PRO A 143 -15.43 31.24 9.02
N GLY A 144 -15.46 32.03 7.94
CA GLY A 144 -15.97 33.42 7.96
C GLY A 144 -15.05 34.52 7.40
N ASN A 145 -15.65 35.69 7.14
CA ASN A 145 -15.13 36.83 6.37
C ASN A 145 -13.71 37.31 6.75
N LEU A 146 -12.79 37.24 5.78
CA LEU A 146 -11.35 37.51 5.88
C LEU A 146 -10.97 39.00 5.79
N ASN A 147 -11.94 39.90 5.69
CA ASN A 147 -11.71 41.35 5.52
C ASN A 147 -10.90 41.98 6.67
N THR A 148 -10.80 41.31 7.83
CA THR A 148 -10.03 41.75 9.00
C THR A 148 -8.55 41.34 8.99
N LEU A 149 -8.12 40.53 8.00
CA LEU A 149 -6.75 40.04 7.87
C LEU A 149 -5.93 40.76 6.78
N LEU A 150 -6.55 41.61 5.97
CA LEU A 150 -5.87 42.46 4.99
C LEU A 150 -4.85 43.39 5.68
N GLY A 151 -3.57 43.19 5.38
CA GLY A 151 -2.46 44.02 5.88
C GLY A 151 -1.79 43.56 7.17
N LYS A 152 -2.19 42.42 7.76
CA LYS A 152 -1.54 41.86 8.96
C LYS A 152 -0.50 40.80 8.58
N THR A 153 0.59 40.75 9.34
CA THR A 153 1.60 39.69 9.19
C THR A 153 0.98 38.33 9.50
N VAL A 154 1.49 37.25 8.87
CA VAL A 154 1.04 35.86 9.09
C VAL A 154 1.03 35.51 10.58
N GLN A 155 2.00 36.01 11.33
CA GLN A 155 2.14 35.80 12.76
C GLN A 155 1.03 36.47 13.57
N SER A 156 0.63 37.69 13.19
CA SER A 156 -0.51 38.39 13.80
C SER A 156 -1.87 37.77 13.44
N ALA A 157 -2.01 37.22 12.23
CA ALA A 157 -3.20 36.47 11.82
C ALA A 157 -3.34 35.17 12.65
N LEU A 158 -2.23 34.44 12.86
CA LEU A 158 -2.19 33.25 13.72
C LEU A 158 -2.61 33.58 15.16
N SER A 159 -2.07 34.64 15.77
CA SER A 159 -2.41 35.03 17.15
C SER A 159 -3.88 35.44 17.36
N LEU A 160 -4.56 35.91 16.30
CA LEU A 160 -5.99 36.22 16.35
C LEU A 160 -6.85 34.96 16.22
N VAL A 161 -6.40 34.00 15.40
CA VAL A 161 -7.04 32.69 15.22
C VAL A 161 -6.89 31.81 16.46
N THR A 162 -5.82 32.00 17.24
CA THR A 162 -5.55 31.18 18.43
C THR A 162 -6.53 31.41 19.60
N ALA A 163 -7.33 32.47 19.56
CA ALA A 163 -8.26 32.83 20.64
C ALA A 163 -9.55 31.98 20.70
N GLY A 164 -9.83 31.13 19.69
CA GLY A 164 -11.06 30.32 19.65
C GLY A 164 -10.94 28.95 18.94
N THR A 165 -9.74 28.56 18.48
CA THR A 165 -9.50 27.28 17.80
C THR A 165 -8.74 26.31 18.69
N SER A 166 -8.98 25.00 18.54
CA SER A 166 -8.23 23.97 19.27
C SER A 166 -6.73 24.06 18.97
N ALA A 167 -5.87 23.87 19.99
CA ALA A 167 -4.42 23.78 19.83
C ALA A 167 -3.98 22.78 18.74
N LYS A 168 -4.79 21.73 18.50
CA LYS A 168 -4.59 20.73 17.45
C LYS A 168 -4.67 21.33 16.04
N VAL A 169 -5.60 22.25 15.81
CA VAL A 169 -5.79 22.95 14.53
C VAL A 169 -4.69 23.96 14.29
N GLN A 170 -4.25 24.65 15.34
CA GLN A 170 -3.17 25.65 15.28
C GLN A 170 -1.82 25.01 14.92
N ASN A 171 -1.49 23.89 15.58
CA ASN A 171 -0.28 23.12 15.27
C ASN A 171 -0.34 22.58 13.83
N TYR A 172 -1.52 22.15 13.39
CA TYR A 172 -1.71 21.64 12.04
C TYR A 172 -1.54 22.73 10.98
N LEU A 173 -2.11 23.92 11.17
CA LEU A 173 -1.90 25.05 10.27
C LEU A 173 -0.41 25.45 10.18
N THR A 174 0.27 25.50 11.33
CA THR A 174 1.71 25.85 11.40
C THR A 174 2.57 24.88 10.59
N LEU A 175 2.20 23.61 10.53
CA LEU A 175 2.85 22.59 9.70
C LEU A 175 2.85 22.96 8.20
N PHE A 176 1.72 23.46 7.68
CA PHE A 176 1.63 23.90 6.28
C PHE A 176 2.36 25.22 6.04
N LEU A 177 2.32 26.14 7.00
CA LEU A 177 3.01 27.44 6.90
C LEU A 177 4.53 27.31 6.95
N ALA A 178 5.05 26.28 7.62
CA ALA A 178 6.49 25.98 7.65
C ALA A 178 7.04 25.53 6.27
N GLY A 179 6.16 25.17 5.32
CA GLY A 179 6.51 24.90 3.92
C GLY A 179 7.27 23.59 3.66
N SER A 180 7.64 22.82 4.69
CA SER A 180 8.35 21.55 4.52
C SER A 180 7.39 20.41 4.13
N LYS A 181 7.42 20.04 2.85
CA LYS A 181 6.59 18.96 2.26
C LYS A 181 6.85 17.61 2.94
N GLN A 182 8.11 17.28 3.18
CA GLN A 182 8.50 16.07 3.89
C GLN A 182 7.92 16.05 5.29
N THR A 183 7.95 17.19 6.00
CA THR A 183 7.40 17.28 7.37
C THR A 183 5.88 17.09 7.39
N ILE A 184 5.15 17.54 6.36
CA ILE A 184 3.71 17.27 6.21
C ILE A 184 3.46 15.77 6.02
N LEU A 185 4.24 15.10 5.17
CA LEU A 185 4.13 13.65 4.96
C LEU A 185 4.52 12.87 6.22
N ASP A 186 5.62 13.24 6.88
CA ASP A 186 6.10 12.60 8.11
C ASP A 186 5.04 12.69 9.22
N TYR A 187 4.38 13.84 9.34
CA TYR A 187 3.27 14.04 10.27
C TYR A 187 2.10 13.09 10.03
N HIS A 188 1.84 12.72 8.76
CA HIS A 188 0.75 11.82 8.37
C HIS A 188 1.17 10.35 8.23
N THR A 189 2.47 10.06 8.28
CA THR A 189 3.01 8.70 8.10
C THR A 189 2.42 7.67 9.09
N PRO A 190 2.25 7.98 10.40
CA PRO A 190 1.62 7.05 11.33
C PRO A 190 0.18 6.67 10.94
N GLN A 191 -0.61 7.65 10.47
CA GLN A 191 -2.00 7.46 10.05
C GLN A 191 -2.07 6.67 8.74
N ILE A 192 -1.19 6.96 7.79
CA ILE A 192 -1.07 6.21 6.54
C ILE A 192 -0.69 4.76 6.84
N ARG A 193 0.33 4.51 7.66
CA ARG A 193 0.74 3.16 8.09
C ARG A 193 -0.41 2.40 8.73
N ALA A 194 -1.12 3.01 9.67
CA ALA A 194 -2.25 2.39 10.35
C ALA A 194 -3.39 2.04 9.36
N ALA A 195 -3.70 2.94 8.43
CA ALA A 195 -4.73 2.72 7.43
C ALA A 195 -4.34 1.60 6.44
N VAL A 196 -3.09 1.59 5.95
CA VAL A 196 -2.58 0.53 5.07
C VAL A 196 -2.63 -0.84 5.77
N LEU A 197 -2.15 -0.93 7.02
CA LEU A 197 -2.22 -2.18 7.78
C LEU A 197 -3.65 -2.64 8.02
N LYS A 198 -4.58 -1.71 8.26
CA LYS A 198 -6.01 -2.03 8.41
C LYS A 198 -6.61 -2.55 7.11
N GLU A 199 -6.25 -1.99 5.96
CA GLU A 199 -6.72 -2.49 4.65
C GLU A 199 -6.15 -3.87 4.35
N ILE A 200 -4.87 -4.12 4.65
CA ILE A 200 -4.26 -5.44 4.50
C ILE A 200 -4.93 -6.47 5.41
N ALA A 201 -5.26 -6.11 6.65
CA ALA A 201 -5.92 -7.01 7.60
C ALA A 201 -7.34 -7.42 7.15
N LYS A 202 -7.98 -6.67 6.25
CA LYS A 202 -9.26 -7.06 5.63
C LYS A 202 -9.09 -8.07 4.51
N GLN A 203 -7.90 -8.15 3.91
CA GLN A 203 -7.61 -9.08 2.84
C GLN A 203 -7.28 -10.46 3.41
N PRO A 204 -7.70 -11.54 2.75
CA PRO A 204 -7.30 -12.88 3.17
C PRO A 204 -5.79 -13.02 3.00
N THR A 205 -5.05 -13.09 4.09
CA THR A 205 -3.61 -13.42 4.11
C THR A 205 -3.35 -14.90 3.86
N HIS A 206 -4.43 -15.69 3.78
CA HIS A 206 -4.45 -17.12 3.51
C HIS A 206 -5.11 -17.37 2.15
N PHE A 207 -4.31 -17.84 1.20
CA PHE A 207 -4.78 -18.23 -0.12
C PHE A 207 -4.95 -19.74 -0.17
N GLN A 208 -6.20 -20.19 -0.09
CA GLN A 208 -6.53 -21.59 -0.27
C GLN A 208 -6.38 -21.97 -1.74
N LEU A 209 -5.57 -23.00 -2.00
CA LEU A 209 -5.24 -23.43 -3.35
C LEU A 209 -6.46 -24.01 -4.06
N ARG A 210 -6.80 -23.43 -5.19
CA ARG A 210 -7.99 -23.78 -5.97
C ARG A 210 -7.82 -25.12 -6.66
N GLN A 211 -8.90 -25.90 -6.71
CA GLN A 211 -8.90 -27.24 -7.30
C GLN A 211 -9.23 -27.26 -8.80
N ASP A 212 -9.62 -26.11 -9.35
CA ASP A 212 -9.93 -25.87 -10.77
C ASP A 212 -8.75 -25.25 -11.55
N VAL A 213 -7.70 -24.79 -10.85
CA VAL A 213 -6.41 -24.40 -11.45
C VAL A 213 -5.43 -25.55 -11.29
N TRP A 214 -4.92 -26.08 -12.40
CA TRP A 214 -4.14 -27.33 -12.36
C TRP A 214 -2.84 -27.23 -11.55
N ARG A 215 -2.14 -26.07 -11.57
CA ARG A 215 -0.92 -25.82 -10.78
C ARG A 215 -1.22 -25.85 -9.29
N GLU A 216 -2.24 -25.11 -8.86
CA GLU A 216 -2.69 -25.04 -7.46
C GLU A 216 -3.23 -26.40 -6.97
N ALA A 217 -4.00 -27.11 -7.80
CA ALA A 217 -4.47 -28.45 -7.50
C ALA A 217 -3.32 -29.47 -7.36
N LEU A 218 -2.23 -29.29 -8.11
CA LEU A 218 -1.03 -30.13 -8.01
C LEU A 218 -0.27 -29.84 -6.72
N PHE A 219 -0.01 -28.56 -6.43
CA PHE A 219 0.72 -28.13 -5.24
C PHE A 219 -0.06 -28.41 -3.94
N SER A 220 -1.38 -28.27 -3.92
CA SER A 220 -2.19 -28.64 -2.75
C SER A 220 -2.12 -30.12 -2.37
N ARG A 221 -1.67 -30.98 -3.29
CA ARG A 221 -1.57 -32.44 -3.09
C ARG A 221 -0.15 -32.94 -2.88
N TYR A 222 0.82 -32.31 -3.53
CA TYR A 222 2.21 -32.75 -3.54
C TYR A 222 3.17 -31.72 -2.95
N GLY A 223 2.73 -30.49 -2.70
CA GLY A 223 3.58 -29.41 -2.23
C GLY A 223 4.16 -29.66 -0.85
N GLU A 224 5.42 -29.27 -0.68
CA GLU A 224 6.15 -29.38 0.56
C GLU A 224 6.39 -28.02 1.23
N ARG A 225 6.89 -27.06 0.46
CA ARG A 225 7.25 -25.72 0.95
C ARG A 225 7.22 -24.69 -0.17
N VAL A 226 7.18 -23.43 0.22
CA VAL A 226 7.39 -22.28 -0.68
C VAL A 226 8.70 -21.61 -0.26
N GLY A 227 9.44 -21.08 -1.23
CA GLY A 227 10.66 -20.32 -0.97
C GLY A 227 10.97 -19.39 -2.13
N ILE A 228 11.96 -18.52 -1.95
CA ILE A 228 12.38 -17.54 -2.94
C ILE A 228 13.81 -17.88 -3.37
N GLU A 229 14.04 -18.06 -4.67
CA GLU A 229 15.36 -18.39 -5.22
C GLU A 229 15.42 -18.01 -6.70
N ASP A 230 16.59 -17.55 -7.17
CA ASP A 230 16.81 -17.09 -8.54
C ASP A 230 15.76 -16.06 -9.02
N ASN A 231 15.42 -15.11 -8.15
CA ASN A 231 14.42 -14.05 -8.34
C ASN A 231 13.04 -14.61 -8.73
N ARG A 232 12.67 -15.78 -8.18
CA ARG A 232 11.39 -16.47 -8.41
C ARG A 232 10.80 -16.97 -7.11
N LEU A 233 9.48 -16.98 -7.05
CA LEU A 233 8.75 -17.65 -5.97
C LEU A 233 8.57 -19.12 -6.36
N ARG A 234 9.28 -20.01 -5.66
CA ARG A 234 9.33 -21.45 -5.93
C ARG A 234 8.40 -22.22 -5.02
N PHE A 235 7.66 -23.12 -5.65
CA PHE A 235 6.71 -24.04 -5.04
C PHE A 235 7.28 -25.46 -5.14
N TYR A 236 7.87 -25.96 -4.06
CA TYR A 236 8.56 -27.25 -4.03
C TYR A 236 7.61 -28.43 -3.81
N PHE A 237 7.77 -29.50 -4.59
CA PHE A 237 7.01 -30.75 -4.50
C PHE A 237 7.81 -31.89 -3.87
#